data_AF-A0A4Q3UIT8-F1
#
_entry.id   AF-A0A4Q3UIT8-F1
#
_cell.length_a   1.000
_cell.length_b   1.000
_cell.length_c   1.000
_cell.angle_alpha   90.00
_cell.angle_beta   90.00
_cell.angle_gamma   90.00
#
_symmetry.space_group_name_H-M   'P 1'
#
loop_
_entity.id
_entity.type
_entity.pdbx_description
1 polymer ?
#
loop_
_entity_poly.entity_id
_entity_poly.type
_entity_poly.pdbx_seq_one_letter_code
_entity_poly.pdbx_strand_id
1 'polypeptide(L)' 'YLPKGIDISGYSQHQLNAIARQLNEMPRKTLGFQTPAERFSECVAMTG' A
#
# COMPACT_ATOMS: atom_id res chain seq x y z
N TYR A 1 1.50 6.79 9.27
CA TYR A 1 0.27 6.02 8.97
C TYR A 1 -0.19 5.20 10.15
N LEU A 2 0.71 4.51 10.84
CA LEU A 2 0.51 4.01 12.21
C LEU A 2 1.81 4.26 13.00
N PRO A 3 1.75 4.60 14.31
CA PRO A 3 2.95 4.68 15.14
C PRO A 3 3.67 3.33 15.17
N LYS A 4 5.00 3.34 15.24
CA LYS A 4 5.78 2.12 15.36
C LYS A 4 5.44 1.42 16.68
N GLY A 5 5.13 0.13 16.63
CA GLY A 5 4.80 -0.67 17.82
C GLY A 5 3.36 -0.55 18.31
N ILE A 6 2.47 0.06 17.52
CA ILE A 6 1.03 0.01 17.83
C ILE A 6 0.48 -1.39 17.61
N ASP A 7 -0.37 -1.85 18.54
CA ASP A 7 -1.14 -3.06 18.33
C ASP A 7 -2.24 -2.80 17.30
N ILE A 8 -2.25 -3.63 16.25
CA ILE A 8 -3.21 -3.54 15.15
C ILE A 8 -4.40 -4.50 15.33
N SER A 9 -4.41 -5.33 16.37
CA SER A 9 -5.47 -6.33 16.62
C SER A 9 -6.86 -5.71 16.78
N GLY A 10 -6.95 -4.47 17.27
CA GLY A 10 -8.20 -3.73 17.43
C GLY A 10 -8.72 -3.05 16.15
N TYR A 11 -7.97 -3.09 15.04
CA TYR A 11 -8.40 -2.47 13.79
C TYR A 11 -9.27 -3.45 12.99
N SER A 12 -10.41 -2.97 12.51
CA SER A 12 -11.20 -3.73 11.54
C SER A 12 -10.44 -3.88 10.22
N GLN A 13 -10.71 -4.95 9.48
CA GLN A 13 -10.16 -5.16 8.15
C GLN A 13 -10.43 -3.97 7.21
N HIS A 14 -11.58 -3.32 7.34
CA HIS A 14 -11.93 -2.14 6.54
C HIS A 14 -10.99 -0.96 6.81
N GLN A 15 -10.66 -0.69 8.07
CA GLN A 15 -9.71 0.36 8.44
C GLN A 15 -8.30 0.04 7.94
N LEU A 16 -7.87 -1.22 8.06
CA LEU A 16 -6.56 -1.65 7.54
C LEU A 16 -6.49 -1.50 6.02
N ASN A 17 -7.56 -1.84 5.30
CA ASN A 17 -7.65 -1.67 3.86
C ASN A 17 -7.59 -0.20 3.45
N ALA A 18 -8.25 0.69 4.19
CA ALA A 18 -8.19 2.12 3.92
C ALA A 18 -6.77 2.68 4.08
N ILE A 19 -6.05 2.27 5.13
CA ILE A 19 -4.65 2.63 5.36
C ILE A 19 -3.77 2.07 4.23
N ALA A 20 -3.95 0.79 3.87
CA ALA A 20 -3.20 0.15 2.81
C ALA A 20 -3.41 0.85 1.46
N ARG A 21 -4.66 1.19 1.12
CA ARG A 21 -4.99 1.93 -0.11
C ARG A 21 -4.25 3.27 -0.14
N GLN A 22 -4.35 4.05 0.93
CA GLN A 22 -3.65 5.34 1.02
C GLN A 22 -2.14 5.19 0.82
N LEU A 23 -1.52 4.16 1.42
CA LEU A 23 -0.09 3.91 1.29
C LEU A 23 0.32 3.50 -0.12
N ASN A 24 -0.53 2.73 -0.80
CA ASN A 24 -0.29 2.16 -2.11
C ASN A 24 -0.58 3.13 -3.27
N GLU A 25 -1.43 4.14 -3.05
CA GLU A 25 -1.73 5.20 -4.02
C GLU A 25 -0.74 6.36 -3.97
N MET A 26 0.18 6.38 -3.00
CA MET A 26 1.16 7.47 -2.87
C MET A 26 2.35 7.29 -3.82
N PRO A 27 2.66 8.29 -4.66
CA PRO A 27 3.88 8.33 -5.47
C PRO A 27 5.15 8.14 -4.61
N ARG A 28 6.02 7.21 -5.00
CA ARG A 28 7.30 6.97 -4.32
C ARG A 28 8.46 7.39 -5.22
N LYS A 29 9.36 8.23 -4.70
CA LYS A 29 10.57 8.65 -5.43
C LYS A 29 11.44 7.46 -5.87
N THR A 30 11.51 6.41 -5.05
CA THR A 30 12.24 5.17 -5.37
C THR A 30 11.62 4.36 -6.51
N LEU A 31 10.35 4.61 -6.84
CA LEU A 31 9.64 4.02 -7.97
C LEU A 31 9.53 5.00 -9.15
N GLY A 32 10.42 6.00 -9.23
CA GLY A 32 10.34 7.02 -10.29
C GLY A 32 9.09 7.89 -10.20
N PHE A 33 8.54 8.09 -9.00
CA PHE A 33 7.26 8.75 -8.73
C PHE A 33 6.02 7.96 -9.16
N GLN A 34 6.16 6.71 -9.57
CA GLN A 34 5.01 5.81 -9.69
C GLN A 34 4.50 5.40 -8.30
N THR A 35 3.24 5.01 -8.25
CA THR A 35 2.61 4.46 -7.05
C THR A 35 2.94 2.97 -6.92
N PRO A 36 3.05 2.43 -5.69
CA PRO A 36 3.16 0.99 -5.48
C PRO A 36 2.05 0.18 -6.18
N ALA A 37 0.81 0.69 -6.21
CA ALA A 37 -0.31 0.04 -6.88
C ALA A 37 -0.11 -0.12 -8.39
N GLU A 38 0.42 0.90 -9.07
CA GLU A 38 0.74 0.86 -10.50
C GLU A 38 1.82 -0.17 -10.79
N ARG A 39 2.96 -0.10 -10.08
CA ARG A 39 4.06 -1.06 -10.25
C ARG A 39 3.64 -2.50 -9.97
N PHE A 40 2.81 -2.70 -8.95
CA PHE A 40 2.27 -4.03 -8.64
C PHE A 40 1.41 -4.57 -9.78
N SER A 41 0.51 -3.74 -10.32
CA SER A 41 -0.35 -4.11 -11.44
C SER A 41 0.46 -4.48 -12.69
N GLU A 42 1.51 -3.72 -13.00
CA GLU A 42 2.46 -4.04 -14.07
C GLU A 42 3.16 -5.39 -13.84
N CYS A 43 3.70 -5.62 -12.64
CA CYS A 43 4.38 -6.88 -12.30
C CYS A 43 3.46 -8.10 -12.41
N VAL A 44 2.21 -8.00 -11.92
CA VAL A 44 1.24 -9.11 -12.00
C VAL A 44 0.83 -9.39 -13.44
N ALA A 45 0.62 -8.35 -14.25
CA ALA A 45 0.28 -8.50 -15.67
C ALA A 45 1.38 -9.20 -16.49
N MET A 46 2.65 -9.10 -16.07
CA MET A 46 3.78 -9.80 -16.71
C MET A 46 3.88 -11.29 -16.36
N THR A 47 3.12 -11.77 -15.37
CA THR A 47 3.20 -13.15 -14.86
C THR A 47 2.06 -14.07 -15.33
N GLY A 48 1.18 -13.58 -16.22
CA GLY A 48 0.14 -14.37 -16.89
C GLY A 48 0.53 -14.73 -18.32
#